data_AF-A0A2R6D6J5-F1
#
_entry.id   AF-A0A2R6D6J5-F1
#
_cell.length_a   1.000
_cell.length_b   1.000
_cell.length_c   1.000
_cell.angle_alpha   90.00
_cell.angle_beta   90.00
_cell.angle_gamma   90.00
#
_symmetry.space_group_name_H-M   'P 1'
#
loop_
_entity.id
_entity.type
_entity.pdbx_description
1 polymer ?
#
loop_
_entity_poly.entity_id
_entity_poly.type
_entity_poly.pdbx_seq_one_letter_code
_entity_poly.pdbx_strand_id
1 'polypeptide(L)'
;MTGRKNAMLTTEDRRWLTGEKVYEGQHAKQQRYQRRRDIRERVYNSMLDFSILLEELDDEEWREICGDITDSGRQWQNADEDIRAGVRDGLAFLLRTVGIATLMRDGQASQETVPERMFTAALRRAGHRDGLLVESVSLDIDAADVGIPKLLEDLRSGESMSAGSLYLLMESEAVDTAAIQERVRDQLLDEDSGGV
;
A
#
# COMPACT_ATOMS: atom_id res chain seq x y z
N MET A 1 7.74 -18.74 -0.51
CA MET A 1 7.82 -17.72 0.56
C MET A 1 8.76 -18.21 1.67
N THR A 2 10.04 -17.86 1.59
CA THR A 2 10.99 -18.00 2.69
C THR A 2 10.48 -17.18 3.88
N GLY A 3 10.29 -17.85 5.01
CA GLY A 3 9.46 -17.32 6.11
C GLY A 3 10.07 -16.11 6.80
N ARG A 4 9.34 -14.99 6.81
CA ARG A 4 9.57 -13.83 7.69
C ARG A 4 9.35 -14.24 9.16
N LYS A 5 10.34 -14.91 9.76
CA LYS A 5 10.22 -15.59 11.07
C LYS A 5 9.99 -14.63 12.24
N ASN A 6 10.55 -13.42 12.18
CA ASN A 6 10.49 -12.41 13.25
C ASN A 6 9.68 -11.16 12.85
N ALA A 7 8.71 -11.31 11.96
CA ALA A 7 7.85 -10.20 11.55
C ALA A 7 6.64 -10.03 12.48
N MET A 8 5.98 -8.87 12.40
CA MET A 8 4.71 -8.56 13.08
C MET A 8 3.68 -9.70 12.94
N LEU A 9 3.61 -10.33 11.76
CA LEU A 9 2.82 -11.54 11.57
C LEU A 9 3.73 -12.76 11.60
N THR A 10 3.31 -13.79 12.32
CA THR A 10 3.94 -15.11 12.24
C THR A 10 3.57 -15.80 10.93
N THR A 11 4.30 -16.86 10.57
CA THR A 11 3.94 -17.68 9.40
C THR A 11 2.53 -18.24 9.51
N GLU A 12 2.12 -18.65 10.71
CA GLU A 12 0.79 -19.20 10.94
C GLU A 12 -0.32 -18.13 10.87
N ASP A 13 -0.01 -16.87 11.19
CA ASP A 13 -0.96 -15.78 11.00
C ASP A 13 -1.20 -15.52 9.52
N ARG A 14 -0.11 -15.47 8.73
CA ARG A 14 -0.18 -15.28 7.28
C ARG A 14 -1.04 -16.38 6.65
N ARG A 15 -0.71 -17.64 6.91
CA ARG A 15 -1.47 -18.78 6.39
C ARG A 15 -2.94 -18.75 6.79
N TRP A 16 -3.23 -18.31 8.01
CA TRP A 16 -4.62 -18.21 8.47
C TRP A 16 -5.38 -17.04 7.82
N LEU A 17 -4.74 -15.88 7.62
CA LEU A 17 -5.32 -14.72 6.96
C LEU A 17 -5.49 -14.92 5.44
N THR A 18 -4.57 -15.64 4.79
CA THR A 18 -4.64 -15.97 3.35
C THR A 18 -5.54 -17.16 3.05
N GLY A 19 -6.06 -17.84 4.07
CA GLY A 19 -6.93 -19.02 3.91
C GLY A 19 -6.19 -20.34 3.65
N GLU A 20 -4.86 -20.33 3.55
CA GLU A 20 -4.03 -21.54 3.46
C GLU A 20 -4.14 -22.45 4.70
N LYS A 21 -4.57 -21.90 5.84
CA LYS A 21 -4.84 -22.63 7.07
C LYS A 21 -6.25 -22.38 7.57
N VAL A 22 -7.00 -23.46 7.75
CA VAL A 22 -8.33 -23.46 8.34
C VAL A 22 -8.30 -24.25 9.65
N TYR A 23 -8.94 -23.73 10.69
CA TYR A 23 -9.12 -24.44 11.95
C TYR A 23 -10.42 -25.26 11.89
N GLU A 24 -10.30 -26.57 12.10
CA GLU A 24 -11.39 -27.55 12.08
C GLU A 24 -11.44 -28.34 13.39
N GLY A 25 -12.57 -29.03 13.63
CA GLY A 25 -12.78 -29.87 14.81
C GLY A 25 -13.32 -29.15 16.05
N GLN A 26 -13.34 -29.88 17.16
CA GLN A 26 -14.06 -29.51 18.40
C GLN A 26 -13.62 -28.18 19.02
N HIS A 27 -12.34 -27.81 18.84
CA HIS A 27 -11.76 -26.58 19.40
C HIS A 27 -11.56 -25.46 18.36
N ALA A 28 -12.07 -25.61 17.13
CA ALA A 28 -11.85 -24.65 16.05
C ALA A 28 -12.27 -23.22 16.41
N LYS A 29 -13.41 -23.04 17.09
CA LYS A 29 -13.90 -21.72 17.50
C LYS A 29 -12.94 -21.03 18.46
N GLN A 30 -12.41 -21.76 19.44
CA GLN A 30 -11.46 -21.25 20.42
C GLN A 30 -10.13 -20.90 19.76
N GLN A 31 -9.63 -21.76 18.87
CA GLN A 31 -8.38 -21.51 18.12
C GLN A 31 -8.47 -20.26 17.22
N ARG A 32 -9.60 -20.08 16.52
CA ARG A 32 -9.87 -18.86 15.73
C ARG A 32 -9.89 -17.61 16.60
N TYR A 33 -10.54 -17.69 17.77
CA TYR A 33 -10.60 -16.56 18.70
C TYR A 33 -9.21 -16.19 19.22
N GLN A 34 -8.44 -17.18 19.68
CA GLN A 34 -7.07 -16.96 20.15
C GLN A 34 -6.21 -16.35 19.05
N ARG A 35 -6.28 -16.88 17.83
CA ARG A 35 -5.54 -16.35 16.67
C ARG A 35 -5.88 -14.88 16.39
N ARG A 36 -7.16 -14.50 16.43
CA ARG A 36 -7.59 -13.10 16.25
C ARG A 36 -7.04 -12.20 17.35
N ARG A 37 -7.05 -12.67 18.60
CA ARG A 37 -6.50 -11.93 19.74
C ARG A 37 -4.99 -11.71 19.55
N ASP A 38 -4.24 -12.75 19.25
CA ASP A 38 -2.78 -12.68 19.09
C ASP A 38 -2.38 -11.75 17.94
N ILE A 39 -3.09 -11.83 16.80
CA ILE A 39 -2.85 -10.92 15.67
C ILE A 39 -3.15 -9.47 16.07
N ARG A 40 -4.27 -9.22 16.76
CA ARG A 40 -4.61 -7.87 17.22
C ARG A 40 -3.54 -7.30 18.14
N GLU A 41 -3.09 -8.09 19.10
CA GLU A 41 -2.07 -7.68 20.07
C GLU A 41 -0.73 -7.39 19.38
N ARG A 42 -0.30 -8.24 18.45
CA ARG A 42 0.92 -7.99 17.66
C ARG A 42 0.81 -6.73 16.80
N VAL A 43 -0.28 -6.55 16.08
CA VAL A 43 -0.50 -5.35 15.26
C VAL A 43 -0.50 -4.09 16.13
N TYR A 44 -1.18 -4.12 17.27
CA TYR A 44 -1.21 -3.00 18.21
C TYR A 44 0.18 -2.65 18.72
N ASN A 45 0.95 -3.63 19.20
CA ASN A 45 2.30 -3.39 19.71
C ASN A 45 3.23 -2.90 18.58
N SER A 46 3.18 -3.49 17.39
CA SER A 46 3.98 -3.03 16.25
C SER A 46 3.66 -1.61 15.81
N MET A 47 2.40 -1.15 15.94
CA MET A 47 2.06 0.26 15.71
C MET A 47 2.72 1.19 16.71
N LEU A 48 2.86 0.76 17.98
CA LEU A 48 3.55 1.55 19.01
C LEU A 48 5.05 1.58 18.77
N ASP A 49 5.63 0.47 18.31
CA ASP A 49 7.06 0.35 18.00
C ASP A 49 7.51 1.37 16.93
N PHE A 50 6.64 1.78 16.01
CA PHE A 50 6.98 2.83 15.02
C PHE A 50 7.42 4.15 15.66
N SER A 51 6.92 4.48 16.86
CA SER A 51 7.37 5.69 17.56
C SER A 51 8.82 5.56 18.02
N ILE A 52 9.21 4.36 18.48
CA ILE A 52 10.58 4.05 18.89
C ILE A 52 11.49 4.02 17.67
N LEU A 53 11.08 3.35 16.60
CA LEU A 53 11.85 3.29 15.35
C LEU A 53 12.08 4.68 14.75
N LEU A 54 11.08 5.56 14.81
CA LEU A 54 11.23 6.93 14.32
C LEU A 54 12.22 7.75 15.15
N GLU A 55 12.30 7.51 16.46
CA GLU A 55 13.14 8.31 17.37
C GLU A 55 14.58 7.78 17.48
N GLU A 56 14.73 6.45 17.48
CA GLU A 56 15.98 5.79 17.88
C GLU A 56 16.73 5.15 16.72
N LEU A 57 16.07 4.82 15.61
CA LEU A 57 16.75 4.24 14.44
C LEU A 57 17.66 5.30 13.82
N ASP A 58 18.95 5.00 13.70
CA ASP A 58 19.90 5.93 13.10
C ASP A 58 19.76 5.97 11.57
N ASP A 59 20.34 7.00 10.96
CA ASP A 59 20.21 7.23 9.52
C ASP A 59 20.89 6.14 8.68
N GLU A 60 21.90 5.45 9.21
CA GLU A 60 22.59 4.38 8.49
C GLU A 60 21.73 3.13 8.46
N GLU A 61 21.20 2.69 9.60
CA GLU A 61 20.25 1.59 9.70
C GLU A 61 18.97 1.89 8.91
N TRP A 62 18.49 3.14 8.94
CA TRP A 62 17.35 3.56 8.13
C TRP A 62 17.61 3.36 6.64
N ARG A 63 18.78 3.77 6.14
CA ARG A 63 19.18 3.59 4.74
C ARG A 63 19.42 2.12 4.39
N GLU A 64 19.95 1.31 5.29
CA GLU A 64 20.11 -0.12 5.05
C GLU A 64 18.76 -0.85 4.92
N ILE A 65 17.77 -0.46 5.72
CA ILE A 65 16.44 -1.09 5.71
C ILE A 65 15.59 -0.56 4.56
N CYS A 66 15.53 0.76 4.42
CA CYS A 66 14.61 1.43 3.53
C CYS A 66 15.24 1.75 2.17
N GLY A 67 16.57 1.80 2.04
CA GLY A 67 17.25 2.40 0.90
C GLY A 67 17.27 3.93 0.96
N ASP A 68 17.67 4.56 -0.14
CA ASP A 68 17.86 6.01 -0.25
C ASP A 68 16.81 6.64 -1.17
N ILE A 69 16.42 7.87 -0.88
CA ILE A 69 15.69 8.71 -1.83
C ILE A 69 16.68 9.70 -2.44
N THR A 70 16.67 9.83 -3.77
CA THR A 70 17.47 10.86 -4.45
C THR A 70 17.23 12.25 -3.86
N ASP A 71 18.22 13.14 -3.95
CA ASP A 71 18.08 14.56 -3.57
C ASP A 71 16.86 15.25 -4.20
N SER A 72 16.45 14.81 -5.40
CA SER A 72 15.27 15.35 -6.08
C SER A 72 13.93 14.86 -5.50
N GLY A 73 13.94 13.89 -4.59
CA GLY A 73 12.77 13.24 -4.04
C GLY A 73 12.03 12.30 -5.00
N ARG A 74 12.53 12.13 -6.24
CA ARG A 74 11.77 11.50 -7.33
C ARG A 74 11.97 10.00 -7.44
N GLN A 75 13.09 9.49 -6.95
CA GLN A 75 13.45 8.09 -7.15
C GLN A 75 13.99 7.47 -5.87
N TRP A 76 13.55 6.23 -5.65
CA TRP A 76 14.12 5.33 -4.67
C TRP A 76 15.36 4.64 -5.26
N GLN A 77 16.48 4.73 -4.57
CA GLN A 77 17.72 4.04 -4.87
C GLN A 77 18.00 2.97 -3.82
N ASN A 78 18.64 1.88 -4.22
CA ASN A 78 19.12 0.83 -3.31
C ASN A 78 18.05 0.14 -2.46
N ALA A 79 16.76 0.31 -2.77
CA ALA A 79 15.66 -0.35 -2.09
C ALA A 79 15.17 -1.57 -2.87
N ASP A 80 14.95 -2.66 -2.14
CA ASP A 80 14.28 -3.86 -2.64
C ASP A 80 12.85 -3.53 -3.10
N GLU A 81 12.37 -4.18 -4.16
CA GLU A 81 10.98 -4.04 -4.61
C GLU A 81 10.00 -4.48 -3.53
N ASP A 82 10.34 -5.52 -2.74
CA ASP A 82 9.54 -6.00 -1.62
C ASP A 82 9.38 -4.94 -0.53
N ILE A 83 10.43 -4.17 -0.22
CA ILE A 83 10.33 -3.12 0.81
C ILE A 83 9.50 -1.95 0.29
N ARG A 84 9.65 -1.57 -0.98
CA ARG A 84 8.86 -0.50 -1.61
C ARG A 84 7.37 -0.84 -1.62
N ALA A 85 7.02 -2.06 -2.03
CA ALA A 85 5.65 -2.57 -1.96
C ALA A 85 5.15 -2.63 -0.51
N GLY A 86 5.99 -3.09 0.42
CA GLY A 86 5.67 -3.15 1.85
C GLY A 86 5.37 -1.78 2.47
N VAL A 87 6.15 -0.74 2.13
CA VAL A 87 5.92 0.63 2.59
C VAL A 87 4.63 1.20 2.00
N ARG A 88 4.39 1.00 0.69
CA ARG A 88 3.13 1.39 0.03
C ARG A 88 1.92 0.76 0.73
N ASP A 89 1.94 -0.55 0.94
CA ASP A 89 0.82 -1.29 1.50
C ASP A 89 0.63 -1.00 3.00
N GLY A 90 1.73 -0.79 3.73
CA GLY A 90 1.72 -0.33 5.12
C GLY A 90 1.09 1.04 5.27
N LEU A 91 1.46 1.99 4.40
CA LEU A 91 0.84 3.33 4.37
C LEU A 91 -0.65 3.24 4.02
N ALA A 92 -1.03 2.45 3.01
CA ALA A 92 -2.43 2.24 2.66
C ALA A 92 -3.24 1.65 3.83
N PHE A 93 -2.66 0.70 4.56
CA PHE A 93 -3.26 0.14 5.78
C PHE A 93 -3.46 1.22 6.86
N LEU A 94 -2.46 2.07 7.12
CA LEU A 94 -2.57 3.16 8.09
C LEU A 94 -3.58 4.24 7.65
N LEU A 95 -3.62 4.59 6.37
CA LEU A 95 -4.62 5.52 5.84
C LEU A 95 -6.05 4.97 5.99
N ARG A 96 -6.22 3.64 5.83
CA ARG A 96 -7.49 2.98 6.11
C ARG A 96 -7.88 3.06 7.58
N THR A 97 -6.94 2.97 8.53
CA THR A 97 -7.27 3.04 9.97
C THR A 97 -7.76 4.43 10.39
N VAL A 98 -7.28 5.50 9.74
CA VAL A 98 -7.74 6.87 9.99
C VAL A 98 -9.00 7.25 9.20
N GLY A 99 -9.53 6.35 8.38
CA GLY A 99 -10.79 6.55 7.66
C GLY A 99 -10.67 7.35 6.37
N ILE A 100 -9.54 7.25 5.65
CA ILE A 100 -9.33 8.00 4.39
C ILE A 100 -10.45 7.81 3.35
N ALA A 101 -11.10 6.64 3.35
CA ALA A 101 -12.18 6.32 2.42
C ALA A 101 -13.40 7.26 2.56
N THR A 102 -13.61 7.87 3.72
CA THR A 102 -14.67 8.87 3.92
C THR A 102 -14.36 10.15 3.13
N LEU A 103 -13.11 10.62 3.14
CA LEU A 103 -12.69 11.77 2.33
C LEU A 103 -12.84 11.49 0.83
N MET A 104 -12.43 10.29 0.39
CA MET A 104 -12.52 9.88 -1.01
C MET A 104 -13.97 9.83 -1.53
N ARG A 105 -14.96 9.58 -0.67
CA ARG A 105 -16.37 9.49 -1.09
C ARG A 105 -17.12 10.81 -1.00
N ASP A 106 -16.88 11.56 0.09
CA ASP A 106 -17.74 12.69 0.43
C ASP A 106 -17.18 14.04 -0.08
N GLY A 107 -15.94 14.08 -0.59
CA GLY A 107 -15.35 15.13 -1.44
C GLY A 107 -15.28 16.57 -0.90
N GLN A 108 -15.98 16.88 0.18
CA GLN A 108 -16.15 18.22 0.74
C GLN A 108 -16.38 18.11 2.25
N ALA A 109 -15.30 17.97 3.02
CA ALA A 109 -15.41 18.18 4.46
C ALA A 109 -15.37 19.70 4.73
N SER A 110 -16.43 20.23 5.35
CA SER A 110 -16.48 21.65 5.75
C SER A 110 -15.56 21.99 6.93
N GLN A 111 -14.97 20.96 7.54
CA GLN A 111 -14.06 21.04 8.68
C GLN A 111 -12.93 20.03 8.51
N GLU A 112 -11.82 20.32 9.18
CA GLU A 112 -10.66 19.43 9.23
C GLU A 112 -11.06 18.03 9.72
N THR A 113 -10.69 17.01 8.95
CA THR A 113 -11.03 15.61 9.18
C THR A 113 -9.95 14.87 9.96
N VAL A 114 -10.29 13.67 10.46
CA VAL A 114 -9.32 12.81 11.15
C VAL A 114 -8.12 12.46 10.26
N PRO A 115 -8.29 12.05 8.98
CA PRO A 115 -7.15 11.80 8.10
C PRO A 115 -6.25 13.02 7.90
N GLU A 116 -6.82 14.21 7.65
CA GLU A 116 -6.04 15.44 7.45
C GLU A 116 -5.22 15.80 8.69
N ARG A 117 -5.83 15.74 9.89
CA ARG A 117 -5.12 15.96 11.16
C ARG A 117 -3.98 14.98 11.36
N MET A 118 -4.26 13.70 11.16
CA MET A 118 -3.28 12.64 11.38
C MET A 118 -2.12 12.73 10.39
N PHE A 119 -2.41 13.02 9.13
CA PHE A 119 -1.39 13.20 8.09
C PHE A 119 -0.52 14.43 8.36
N THR A 120 -1.14 15.56 8.73
CA THR A 120 -0.42 16.77 9.12
C THR A 120 0.47 16.54 10.34
N ALA A 121 -0.02 15.85 11.35
CA ALA A 121 0.75 15.51 12.55
C ALA A 121 1.92 14.57 12.22
N ALA A 122 1.71 13.56 11.36
CA ALA A 122 2.75 12.64 10.93
C ALA A 122 3.86 13.35 10.15
N LEU A 123 3.51 14.22 9.19
CA LEU A 123 4.49 14.99 8.42
C LEU A 123 5.27 15.97 9.30
N ARG A 124 4.60 16.65 10.23
CA ARG A 124 5.29 17.50 11.21
C ARG A 124 6.27 16.72 12.08
N ARG A 125 5.90 15.50 12.49
CA ARG A 125 6.76 14.65 13.32
C ARG A 125 7.96 14.13 12.53
N ALA A 126 7.77 13.70 11.29
CA ALA A 126 8.87 13.33 10.40
C ALA A 126 9.79 14.52 10.10
N GLY A 127 9.24 15.69 9.76
CA GLY A 127 10.03 16.90 9.57
C GLY A 127 10.83 17.29 10.82
N HIS A 128 10.21 17.23 12.00
CA HIS A 128 10.92 17.54 13.25
C HIS A 128 12.11 16.60 13.52
N ARG A 129 11.96 15.31 13.22
CA ARG A 129 13.05 14.32 13.30
C ARG A 129 14.26 14.76 12.46
N ASP A 130 14.00 15.30 11.27
CA ASP A 130 15.03 15.74 10.32
C ASP A 130 15.41 17.22 10.48
N GLY A 131 14.97 17.88 11.57
CA GLY A 131 15.27 19.30 11.83
C GLY A 131 14.52 20.30 10.93
N LEU A 132 13.45 19.86 10.26
CA LEU A 132 12.62 20.67 9.36
C LEU A 132 11.37 21.20 10.07
N LEU A 133 11.03 22.46 9.80
CA LEU A 133 9.78 23.07 10.24
C LEU A 133 8.71 22.90 9.15
N VAL A 134 7.69 22.10 9.43
CA VAL A 134 6.54 21.92 8.53
C VAL A 134 5.43 22.92 8.89
N GLU A 135 5.37 24.02 8.15
CA GLU A 135 4.38 25.09 8.36
C GLU A 135 2.98 24.71 7.89
N SER A 136 2.88 24.12 6.69
CA SER A 136 1.62 23.76 6.05
C SER A 136 1.67 22.40 5.38
N VAL A 137 0.56 21.68 5.42
CA VAL A 137 0.32 20.43 4.69
C VAL A 137 -1.01 20.57 3.96
N SER A 138 -1.02 20.26 2.67
CA SER A 138 -2.24 20.22 1.84
C SER A 138 -2.41 18.81 1.28
N LEU A 139 -3.61 18.26 1.44
CA LEU A 139 -4.00 16.96 0.89
C LEU A 139 -5.20 17.18 -0.03
N ASP A 140 -5.00 16.99 -1.33
CA ASP A 140 -6.05 17.06 -2.33
C ASP A 140 -6.34 15.65 -2.85
N ILE A 141 -7.59 15.22 -2.75
CA ILE A 141 -8.02 13.86 -3.11
C ILE A 141 -9.20 14.00 -4.07
N ASP A 142 -8.93 13.74 -5.35
CA ASP A 142 -9.95 13.49 -6.35
C ASP A 142 -10.13 11.97 -6.51
N ALA A 143 -11.31 11.48 -6.14
CA ALA A 143 -11.63 10.06 -6.16
C ALA A 143 -13.03 9.83 -6.73
N ALA A 144 -13.15 8.75 -7.51
CA ALA A 144 -14.42 8.30 -8.07
C ALA A 144 -14.72 6.88 -7.61
N ASP A 145 -15.99 6.59 -7.35
CA ASP A 145 -16.44 5.21 -7.13
C ASP A 145 -16.50 4.48 -8.48
N VAL A 146 -15.43 3.74 -8.79
CA VAL A 146 -15.31 2.95 -10.02
C VAL A 146 -15.22 1.47 -9.66
N GLY A 147 -16.28 0.73 -9.99
CA GLY A 147 -16.31 -0.72 -9.82
C GLY A 147 -15.52 -1.43 -10.92
N ILE A 148 -14.70 -2.41 -10.53
CA ILE A 148 -13.96 -3.28 -11.46
C ILE A 148 -14.85 -3.85 -12.60
N PRO A 149 -16.10 -4.31 -12.34
CA PRO A 149 -16.95 -4.83 -13.41
C PRO A 149 -17.24 -3.79 -14.52
N LYS A 150 -17.45 -2.53 -14.14
CA LYS A 150 -17.69 -1.45 -15.09
C LYS A 150 -16.42 -1.13 -15.88
N LEU A 151 -15.28 -1.04 -15.21
CA LEU A 151 -14.00 -0.80 -15.90
C LEU A 151 -13.65 -1.90 -16.91
N LEU A 152 -14.01 -3.16 -16.62
CA LEU A 152 -13.87 -4.26 -17.57
C LEU A 152 -14.83 -4.14 -18.75
N GLU A 153 -16.05 -3.63 -18.54
CA GLU A 153 -17.00 -3.35 -19.61
C GLU A 153 -16.48 -2.24 -20.51
N ASP A 154 -16.05 -1.13 -19.93
CA ASP A 154 -15.46 0.03 -20.63
C ASP A 154 -14.22 -0.40 -21.45
N LEU A 155 -13.36 -1.26 -20.88
CA LEU A 155 -12.21 -1.82 -21.59
C LEU A 155 -12.61 -2.69 -22.78
N ARG A 156 -13.68 -3.50 -22.63
CA ARG A 156 -14.16 -4.41 -23.69
C ARG A 156 -14.90 -3.68 -24.80
N SER A 157 -15.59 -2.59 -24.49
CA SER A 157 -16.30 -1.76 -25.47
C SER A 157 -15.35 -0.85 -26.27
N GLY A 158 -14.08 -0.76 -25.85
CA GLY A 158 -13.09 0.12 -26.49
C GLY A 158 -13.28 1.59 -26.12
N GLU A 159 -13.95 1.86 -24.99
CA GLU A 159 -14.07 3.22 -24.47
C GLU A 159 -12.72 3.73 -23.98
N SER A 160 -12.49 5.04 -24.11
CA SER A 160 -11.26 5.66 -23.64
C SER A 160 -11.18 5.58 -22.11
N MET A 161 -10.13 4.95 -21.59
CA MET A 161 -9.92 4.81 -20.15
C MET A 161 -8.85 5.78 -19.65
N SER A 162 -9.03 6.29 -18.43
CA SER A 162 -7.98 7.04 -17.75
C SER A 162 -6.82 6.13 -17.35
N ALA A 163 -5.61 6.68 -17.19
CA ALA A 163 -4.47 5.94 -16.67
C ALA A 163 -4.75 5.34 -15.27
N GLY A 164 -5.50 6.05 -14.42
CA GLY A 164 -5.92 5.56 -13.11
C GLY A 164 -6.86 4.35 -13.19
N SER A 165 -7.78 4.34 -14.15
CA SER A 165 -8.69 3.21 -14.41
C SER A 165 -7.93 1.97 -14.87
N LEU A 166 -6.95 2.14 -15.76
CA LEU A 166 -6.08 1.05 -16.22
C LEU A 166 -5.21 0.52 -15.09
N TYR A 167 -4.62 1.41 -14.28
CA TYR A 167 -3.85 1.02 -13.10
C TYR A 167 -4.68 0.18 -12.12
N LEU A 168 -5.90 0.62 -11.82
CA LEU A 168 -6.81 -0.12 -10.94
C LEU A 168 -7.15 -1.51 -11.48
N LEU A 169 -7.35 -1.64 -12.80
CA LEU A 169 -7.57 -2.93 -13.43
C LEU A 169 -6.37 -3.87 -13.31
N MET A 170 -5.15 -3.35 -13.53
CA MET A 170 -3.92 -4.13 -13.39
C MET A 170 -3.69 -4.62 -11.94
N GLU A 171 -3.98 -3.78 -10.94
CA GLU A 171 -3.87 -4.16 -9.53
C GLU A 171 -5.00 -5.10 -9.06
N SER A 172 -6.13 -5.15 -9.77
CA SER A 172 -7.30 -5.93 -9.36
C SER A 172 -7.23 -7.44 -9.65
N GLU A 173 -6.13 -7.91 -10.25
CA GLU A 173 -5.97 -9.26 -10.84
C GLU A 173 -7.06 -9.63 -11.89
N ALA A 174 -7.95 -8.68 -12.23
CA ALA A 174 -9.04 -8.91 -13.17
C ALA A 174 -8.58 -8.93 -14.63
N VAL A 175 -7.31 -8.59 -14.87
CA VAL A 175 -6.69 -8.56 -16.17
C VAL A 175 -5.33 -9.26 -16.11
N ASP A 176 -5.04 -10.08 -17.12
CA ASP A 176 -3.75 -10.74 -17.27
C ASP A 176 -2.69 -9.74 -17.75
N THR A 177 -1.96 -9.18 -16.79
CA THR A 177 -0.91 -8.18 -17.05
C THR A 177 0.26 -8.76 -17.84
N ALA A 178 0.57 -10.06 -17.70
CA ALA A 178 1.61 -10.71 -18.47
C ALA A 178 1.22 -10.80 -19.96
N ALA A 179 -0.02 -11.21 -20.24
CA ALA A 179 -0.56 -11.23 -21.59
C ALA A 179 -0.63 -9.82 -22.21
N ILE A 180 -0.92 -8.78 -21.42
CA ILE A 180 -0.89 -7.38 -21.89
C ILE A 180 0.54 -6.99 -22.28
N GLN A 181 1.53 -7.24 -21.41
CA GLN A 181 2.91 -6.87 -21.68
C GLN A 181 3.47 -7.57 -22.93
N GLU A 182 3.10 -8.83 -23.14
CA GLU A 182 3.46 -9.57 -24.35
C GLU A 182 2.86 -8.90 -25.60
N ARG A 183 1.58 -8.56 -25.59
CA ARG A 183 0.94 -7.89 -26.73
C ARG A 183 1.46 -6.49 -27.02
N VAL A 184 1.74 -5.70 -25.98
CA VAL A 184 2.33 -4.37 -26.15
C VAL A 184 3.73 -4.48 -26.75
N ARG A 185 4.51 -5.49 -26.30
CA ARG A 185 5.83 -5.77 -26.86
C ARG A 185 5.73 -6.17 -28.34
N ASP A 186 4.81 -7.05 -28.69
CA ASP A 186 4.63 -7.48 -30.08
C ASP A 186 4.26 -6.30 -30.99
N GLN A 187 3.37 -5.42 -30.56
CA GLN A 187 2.97 -4.23 -31.34
C GLN A 187 4.11 -3.22 -31.52
N LEU A 188 4.91 -2.96 -30.47
CA LEU A 188 6.04 -2.04 -30.55
C LEU A 188 7.18 -2.61 -31.42
N LEU A 189 7.36 -3.93 -31.44
CA LEU A 189 8.39 -4.59 -32.25
C LEU A 189 7.95 -4.77 -33.72
N ASP A 190 6.65 -4.93 -33.98
CA ASP A 190 6.11 -5.03 -35.33
C ASP A 190 6.14 -3.67 -36.07
N GLU A 191 5.93 -2.54 -35.38
CA GLU A 191 6.01 -1.20 -35.99
C GLU A 191 7.43 -0.81 -36.47
N ASP A 192 8.48 -1.34 -35.85
CA ASP A 192 9.88 -1.13 -36.27
C ASP A 192 10.28 -1.95 -37.52
N SER A 193 9.43 -2.88 -37.97
CA SER A 193 9.71 -3.78 -39.11
C SER A 193 9.04 -3.37 -40.43
N GLY A 194 8.21 -2.31 -40.42
CA GLY A 194 7.41 -1.86 -41.58
C GLY A 194 8.02 -0.73 -42.42
N GLY A 195 9.25 -0.29 -42.16
CA GLY A 195 9.89 0.84 -42.83
C GLY A 195 11.11 0.47 -43.70
N VAL A 196 10.88 -0.18 -44.85
CA VAL A 196 11.80 -0.18 -46.01
C VAL A 196 11.00 -0.02 -47.29
#